data_AF-A0A0R3WWH7-F1
#
_entry.id   AF-A0A0R3WWH7-F1
#
_cell.length_a   1.000
_cell.length_b   1.000
_cell.length_c   1.000
_cell.angle_alpha   90.00
_cell.angle_beta   90.00
_cell.angle_gamma   90.00
#
_symmetry.space_group_name_H-M   'P 1'
#
loop_
_entity.id
_entity.type
_entity.pdbx_description
1 polymer ?
#
loop_
_entity_poly.entity_id
_entity_poly.type
_entity_poly.pdbx_seq_one_letter_code
_entity_poly.pdbx_strand_id
1 'polypeptide(L)'
;MVEIQAKCQGETEFTKKTVCKEHPVGGKIEYRVSVTPTRCFSGKKEVILKMVALEEQAVLEVTSACDCPSCDSPAISYQASPRCQYHGHLVCGACVCDPQYSGEFCECSAETSQQEEIMLRQCTRPGDSVPCSDRGRCVCGRCKCNLARYMGLFCECDRHGCKRAFDDNQVCGGPQRGECQCDGTCKCKPGYTGERCDCIDSNANCYDPNNPDVCSCCI
;
A
#
# COMPACT_ATOMS: atom_id res chain seq x y z
N MET A 1 -5.42 31.31 -5.96
CA MET A 1 -4.57 32.20 -6.79
C MET A 1 -5.33 32.50 -8.08
N VAL A 2 -5.31 33.74 -8.53
CA VAL A 2 -5.91 34.16 -9.82
C VAL A 2 -4.77 34.66 -10.69
N GLU A 3 -4.62 34.09 -11.87
CA GLU A 3 -3.64 34.51 -12.87
C GLU A 3 -4.35 35.02 -14.12
N ILE A 4 -3.83 36.10 -14.69
CA ILE A 4 -4.40 36.74 -15.88
C ILE A 4 -3.31 36.84 -16.94
N GLN A 5 -3.66 36.40 -18.15
CA GLN A 5 -2.88 36.59 -19.36
C GLN A 5 -3.76 37.28 -20.40
N ALA A 6 -3.14 38.04 -21.29
CA ALA A 6 -3.83 38.68 -22.40
C ALA A 6 -3.10 38.43 -23.71
N LYS A 7 -3.89 38.34 -24.78
CA LYS A 7 -3.44 38.31 -26.17
C LYS A 7 -4.06 39.52 -26.86
N CYS A 8 -3.21 40.49 -27.22
CA CYS A 8 -3.63 41.72 -27.87
C CYS A 8 -3.83 41.49 -29.37
N GLN A 9 -4.46 42.45 -30.05
CA GLN A 9 -4.64 42.41 -31.49
C GLN A 9 -3.29 42.27 -32.21
N GLY A 10 -3.16 41.28 -33.09
CA GLY A 10 -1.93 41.01 -33.85
C GLY A 10 -0.93 40.09 -33.15
N GLU A 11 -1.19 39.70 -31.90
CA GLU A 11 -0.38 38.70 -31.20
C GLU A 11 -0.93 37.30 -31.41
N THR A 12 -0.02 36.33 -31.49
CA THR A 12 -0.35 34.91 -31.65
C THR A 12 -0.44 34.17 -30.32
N GLU A 13 0.19 34.69 -29.25
CA GLU A 13 0.32 34.00 -27.97
C GLU A 13 -0.18 34.84 -26.79
N PHE A 14 -0.65 34.12 -25.75
CA PHE A 14 -1.01 34.74 -24.47
C PHE A 14 0.25 35.04 -23.66
N THR A 15 0.38 36.28 -23.21
CA THR A 15 1.50 36.70 -22.36
C THR A 15 1.00 37.19 -21.00
N LYS A 16 1.85 37.12 -19.97
CA LYS A 16 1.49 37.54 -18.61
C LYS A 16 1.41 39.07 -18.53
N LYS A 17 0.28 39.61 -18.95
CA LYS A 17 -0.05 41.03 -18.93
C LYS A 17 -1.56 41.22 -18.80
N THR A 18 -1.94 42.40 -18.32
CA THR A 18 -3.35 42.80 -18.11
C THR A 18 -3.76 43.98 -18.97
N VAL A 19 -2.82 44.58 -19.70
CA VAL A 19 -3.04 45.80 -20.49
C VAL A 19 -2.45 45.61 -21.89
N CYS A 20 -3.26 45.92 -22.91
CA CYS A 20 -2.82 46.10 -24.29
C CYS A 20 -2.60 47.59 -24.53
N LYS A 21 -1.52 47.96 -25.23
CA LYS A 21 -1.19 49.36 -25.53
C LYS A 21 -2.03 49.87 -26.70
N GLU A 22 -1.40 50.30 -27.79
CA GLU A 22 -2.09 50.79 -28.98
C GLU A 22 -3.01 49.71 -29.54
N HIS A 23 -4.31 49.96 -29.40
CA HIS A 23 -5.34 49.03 -29.82
C HIS A 23 -6.28 49.75 -30.78
N PRO A 24 -6.39 49.32 -32.04
CA PRO A 24 -7.20 50.00 -33.03
C PRO A 24 -8.69 49.94 -32.66
N VAL A 25 -9.45 50.96 -33.05
CA VAL A 25 -10.91 50.98 -32.91
C VAL A 25 -11.49 49.76 -33.64
N GLY A 26 -12.27 48.95 -32.92
CA GLY A 26 -12.84 47.69 -33.44
C GLY A 26 -11.93 46.45 -33.32
N GLY A 27 -10.70 46.59 -32.81
CA GLY A 27 -9.85 45.44 -32.49
C GLY A 27 -10.39 44.60 -31.33
N LYS A 28 -9.95 43.34 -31.21
CA LYS A 28 -10.34 42.43 -30.12
C LYS A 28 -9.15 42.12 -29.21
N ILE A 29 -9.40 42.07 -27.90
CA ILE A 29 -8.45 41.61 -26.89
C ILE A 29 -9.01 40.33 -26.29
N GLU A 30 -8.19 39.29 -26.21
CA GLU A 30 -8.57 38.05 -25.56
C GLU A 30 -7.87 37.94 -24.20
N TYR A 31 -8.63 37.70 -23.15
CA TYR A 31 -8.11 37.44 -21.80
C TYR A 31 -8.25 35.97 -21.45
N ARG A 32 -7.20 35.40 -20.86
CA ARG A 32 -7.21 34.08 -20.24
C ARG A 32 -7.07 34.26 -18.74
N VAL A 33 -8.11 33.90 -18.01
CA VAL A 33 -8.16 33.99 -16.54
C VAL A 33 -8.11 32.57 -15.98
N SER A 34 -7.10 32.30 -15.16
CA SER A 34 -6.90 31.02 -14.50
C SER A 34 -7.14 31.18 -13.00
N VAL A 35 -8.14 30.48 -12.48
CA VAL A 35 -8.49 30.48 -11.06
C VAL A 35 -8.11 29.15 -10.44
N THR A 36 -7.20 29.17 -9.48
CA THR A 36 -6.71 27.96 -8.79
C THR A 36 -6.96 28.09 -7.29
N PRO A 37 -8.00 27.45 -6.74
CA PRO A 37 -8.21 27.44 -5.29
C PRO A 37 -7.13 26.60 -4.60
N THR A 38 -6.64 27.07 -3.45
CA THR A 38 -5.63 26.35 -2.65
C THR A 38 -6.25 25.31 -1.72
N ARG A 39 -7.54 25.45 -1.41
CA ARG A 39 -8.31 24.55 -0.54
C ARG A 39 -9.75 24.50 -1.05
N CYS A 40 -10.45 23.42 -0.72
CA CYS A 40 -11.89 23.29 -0.93
C CYS A 40 -12.66 24.37 -0.16
N PHE A 41 -13.81 24.78 -0.69
CA PHE A 41 -14.67 25.75 -0.03
C PHE A 41 -16.14 25.46 -0.33
N SER A 42 -16.99 25.64 0.67
CA SER A 42 -18.43 25.43 0.50
C SER A 42 -19.07 26.62 -0.24
N GLY A 43 -20.08 26.30 -1.05
CA GLY A 43 -20.85 27.29 -1.78
C GLY A 43 -20.15 27.87 -3.01
N LYS A 44 -20.68 28.99 -3.49
CA LYS A 44 -20.20 29.71 -4.68
C LYS A 44 -19.37 30.91 -4.26
N LYS A 45 -18.28 31.17 -4.97
CA LYS A 45 -17.47 32.38 -4.82
C LYS A 45 -17.44 33.13 -6.14
N GLU A 46 -17.42 34.46 -6.08
CA GLU A 46 -17.41 35.30 -7.26
C GLU A 46 -16.04 35.93 -7.49
N VAL A 47 -15.59 35.92 -8.73
CA VAL A 47 -14.41 36.66 -9.21
C VAL A 47 -14.91 37.72 -10.18
N ILE A 48 -14.82 38.98 -9.78
CA ILE A 48 -15.30 40.12 -10.56
C ILE A 48 -14.14 40.67 -11.41
N LEU A 49 -14.29 40.60 -12.72
CA LEU A 49 -13.38 41.18 -13.70
C LEU A 49 -13.88 42.56 -14.09
N LYS A 50 -13.21 43.59 -13.57
CA LYS A 50 -13.48 44.99 -13.91
C LYS A 50 -12.54 45.45 -15.01
N MET A 51 -13.10 45.85 -16.14
CA MET A 51 -12.34 46.50 -17.20
C MET A 51 -12.41 48.00 -17.03
N VAL A 52 -11.26 48.67 -17.01
CA VAL A 52 -11.18 50.12 -16.75
C VAL A 52 -11.94 50.95 -17.80
N ALA A 53 -11.99 50.47 -19.04
CA ALA A 53 -12.57 51.18 -20.17
C ALA A 53 -14.06 50.86 -20.42
N LEU A 54 -14.69 50.01 -19.61
CA LEU A 54 -16.08 49.57 -19.80
C LEU A 54 -16.85 49.66 -18.49
N GLU A 55 -18.11 50.08 -18.56
CA GLU A 55 -18.99 50.11 -17.38
C GLU A 55 -19.45 48.71 -16.98
N GLU A 56 -19.56 47.80 -17.95
CA GLU A 56 -19.95 46.41 -17.75
C GLU A 56 -18.82 45.60 -17.10
N GLN A 57 -19.19 44.72 -16.18
CA GLN A 57 -18.27 43.84 -15.45
C GLN A 57 -18.61 42.39 -15.76
N ALA A 58 -17.58 41.57 -15.97
CA ALA A 58 -17.75 40.14 -16.07
C ALA A 58 -17.60 39.51 -14.68
N VAL A 59 -18.54 38.64 -14.30
CA VAL A 59 -18.51 37.92 -13.02
C VAL A 59 -18.33 36.44 -13.31
N LEU A 60 -17.24 35.86 -12.80
CA LEU A 60 -17.04 34.42 -12.79
C LEU A 60 -17.55 33.85 -11.46
N GLU A 61 -18.55 32.97 -11.53
CA GLU A 61 -18.95 32.14 -10.41
C GLU A 61 -18.05 30.90 -10.36
N VAL A 62 -17.40 30.69 -9.23
CA VAL A 62 -16.44 29.60 -9.00
C VAL A 62 -16.95 28.73 -7.86
N THR A 63 -17.03 27.44 -8.14
CA THR A 63 -17.33 26.39 -7.16
C THR A 63 -16.11 25.47 -7.01
N SER A 64 -15.90 24.89 -5.82
CA SER A 64 -14.88 23.85 -5.67
C SER A 64 -15.48 22.48 -5.93
N ALA A 65 -14.93 21.75 -6.90
CA ALA A 65 -15.30 20.36 -7.18
C ALA A 65 -14.54 19.39 -6.26
N CYS A 66 -14.84 19.45 -4.96
CA CYS A 66 -14.22 18.55 -3.97
C CYS A 66 -15.15 17.41 -3.55
N ASP A 67 -16.46 17.60 -3.70
CA ASP A 67 -17.44 16.56 -3.47
C ASP A 67 -17.28 15.50 -4.58
N CYS A 68 -17.29 14.23 -4.19
CA CYS A 68 -17.32 13.14 -5.15
C CYS A 68 -18.78 12.71 -5.29
N PRO A 69 -19.51 13.13 -6.33
CA PRO A 69 -20.96 12.86 -6.45
C PRO A 69 -21.30 11.36 -6.47
N SER A 70 -20.37 10.51 -6.92
CA SER A 70 -20.47 9.05 -6.84
C SER A 70 -20.20 8.47 -5.44
N CYS A 71 -19.66 9.27 -4.51
CA CYS A 71 -19.21 8.92 -3.16
C CYS A 71 -19.85 9.74 -2.04
N ASP A 72 -20.73 10.70 -2.33
CA ASP A 72 -21.45 11.50 -1.33
C ASP A 72 -22.97 11.30 -1.41
N SER A 73 -23.41 10.29 -2.15
CA SER A 73 -24.82 9.92 -2.19
C SER A 73 -25.26 9.47 -0.80
N PRO A 74 -26.37 9.97 -0.23
CA PRO A 74 -26.91 9.47 1.05
C PRO A 74 -27.38 8.00 1.01
N ALA A 75 -27.32 7.38 -0.17
CA ALA A 75 -27.44 5.93 -0.38
C ALA A 75 -26.15 5.15 -0.09
N ILE A 76 -25.08 5.82 0.37
CA ILE A 76 -23.91 5.16 0.93
C ILE A 76 -24.34 4.54 2.24
N SER A 77 -24.49 3.23 2.15
CA SER A 77 -24.88 2.32 3.19
C SER A 77 -24.25 2.68 4.53
N TYR A 78 -24.97 3.43 5.37
CA TYR A 78 -24.75 3.44 6.83
C TYR A 78 -25.02 2.06 7.45
N GLN A 79 -25.34 1.04 6.65
CA GLN A 79 -25.45 -0.33 7.09
C GLN A 79 -24.06 -0.95 7.21
N ALA A 80 -23.90 -1.72 8.28
CA ALA A 80 -22.70 -2.51 8.53
C ALA A 80 -22.37 -3.41 7.32
N SER A 81 -21.15 -3.31 6.82
CA SER A 81 -20.71 -4.04 5.63
C SER A 81 -19.99 -5.34 6.02
N PRO A 82 -20.28 -6.48 5.38
CA PRO A 82 -19.50 -7.71 5.56
C PRO A 82 -18.01 -7.51 5.22
N ARG A 83 -17.70 -6.64 4.26
CA ARG A 83 -16.33 -6.32 3.85
C ARG A 83 -15.56 -5.57 4.94
N CYS A 84 -16.28 -4.88 5.83
CA CYS A 84 -15.75 -4.19 7.00
C CYS A 84 -16.00 -4.99 8.29
N GLN A 85 -16.12 -6.33 8.17
CA GLN A 85 -16.39 -7.25 9.30
C GLN A 85 -17.64 -6.92 10.13
N TYR A 86 -18.61 -6.22 9.53
CA TYR A 86 -19.78 -5.71 10.23
C TYR A 86 -19.46 -4.74 11.39
N HIS A 87 -18.25 -4.19 11.41
CA HIS A 87 -17.74 -3.22 12.39
C HIS A 87 -17.50 -1.84 11.75
N GLY A 88 -18.30 -1.52 10.75
CA GLY A 88 -18.19 -0.31 9.96
C GLY A 88 -18.95 -0.42 8.65
N HIS A 89 -18.88 0.65 7.87
CA HIS A 89 -19.58 0.75 6.60
C HIS A 89 -18.61 1.03 5.44
N LEU A 90 -19.02 0.65 4.24
CA LEU A 90 -18.20 0.80 3.03
C LEU A 90 -18.55 2.13 2.34
N VAL A 91 -17.57 3.02 2.27
CA VAL A 91 -17.67 4.32 1.58
C VAL A 91 -16.65 4.33 0.44
N CYS A 92 -17.15 4.31 -0.80
CA CYS A 92 -16.32 4.31 -2.01
C CYS A 92 -15.15 3.32 -2.02
N GLY A 93 -15.42 2.10 -1.55
CA GLY A 93 -14.46 0.98 -1.58
C GLY A 93 -13.54 0.89 -0.36
N ALA A 94 -13.55 1.89 0.52
CA ALA A 94 -12.84 1.90 1.79
C ALA A 94 -13.80 1.73 2.97
N CYS A 95 -13.33 1.13 4.05
CA CYS A 95 -14.12 0.98 5.27
C CYS A 95 -14.00 2.22 6.16
N VAL A 96 -15.14 2.73 6.62
CA VAL A 96 -15.24 3.68 7.72
C VAL A 96 -15.67 2.87 8.94
N CYS A 97 -14.73 2.66 9.86
CA CYS A 97 -14.94 1.80 11.02
C CYS A 97 -15.79 2.46 12.09
N ASP A 98 -16.57 1.65 12.78
CA ASP A 98 -17.31 2.05 13.97
C ASP A 98 -16.35 2.45 15.10
N PRO A 99 -16.80 3.25 16.08
CA PRO A 99 -16.00 3.52 17.26
C PRO A 99 -15.46 2.22 17.88
N GLN A 100 -14.19 2.22 18.30
CA GLN A 100 -13.48 1.05 18.82
C GLN A 100 -13.07 0.02 17.77
N TYR A 101 -13.17 0.29 16.48
CA TYR A 101 -12.59 -0.57 15.44
C TYR A 101 -11.62 0.21 14.56
N SER A 102 -10.60 -0.48 14.08
CA SER A 102 -9.58 0.06 13.19
C SER A 102 -9.04 -1.01 12.23
N GLY A 103 -8.20 -0.58 11.28
CA GLY A 103 -7.69 -1.42 10.21
C GLY A 103 -8.37 -1.16 8.87
N GLU A 104 -7.79 -1.71 7.80
CA GLU A 104 -8.27 -1.54 6.42
C GLU A 104 -9.71 -2.06 6.23
N PHE A 105 -10.07 -3.09 7.00
CA PHE A 105 -11.34 -3.79 6.96
C PHE A 105 -12.03 -3.83 8.33
N CYS A 106 -11.65 -2.95 9.26
CA CYS A 106 -12.16 -2.91 10.64
C CYS A 106 -11.93 -4.22 11.42
N GLU A 107 -10.80 -4.90 11.16
CA GLU A 107 -10.40 -6.16 11.80
C GLU A 107 -9.88 -6.02 13.22
N CYS A 108 -9.47 -4.82 13.62
CA CYS A 108 -8.86 -4.60 14.91
C CYS A 108 -9.91 -4.03 15.86
N SER A 109 -10.20 -4.73 16.95
CA SER A 109 -10.91 -4.14 18.08
C SER A 109 -9.92 -3.29 18.89
N ALA A 110 -10.24 -2.01 19.02
CA ALA A 110 -9.52 -1.05 19.84
C ALA A 110 -10.25 -0.93 21.18
N GLU A 111 -9.83 -1.69 22.18
CA GLU A 111 -10.25 -1.42 23.58
C GLU A 111 -9.72 -0.05 24.06
N THR A 112 -8.73 0.55 23.38
CA THR A 112 -8.26 1.92 23.67
C THR A 112 -7.75 2.66 22.43
N SER A 113 -8.18 3.90 22.26
CA SER A 113 -7.99 4.79 21.11
C SER A 113 -6.55 5.32 20.89
N GLN A 114 -5.53 4.72 21.50
CA GLN A 114 -4.11 5.11 21.39
C GLN A 114 -3.22 4.01 20.77
N GLN A 115 -3.83 3.01 20.13
CA GLN A 115 -3.14 1.75 19.83
C GLN A 115 -2.47 1.66 18.47
N GLU A 116 -2.71 2.54 17.49
CA GLU A 116 -2.15 2.33 16.13
C GLU A 116 -0.62 2.39 16.12
N GLU A 117 -0.02 3.38 16.79
CA GLU A 117 1.44 3.48 16.91
C GLU A 117 2.01 2.33 17.76
N ILE A 118 1.28 1.91 18.80
CA ILE A 118 1.68 0.78 19.67
C ILE A 118 1.64 -0.54 18.88
N MET A 119 0.58 -0.77 18.11
CA MET A 119 0.42 -1.94 17.24
C MET A 119 1.50 -1.96 16.16
N LEU A 120 1.82 -0.81 15.55
CA LEU A 120 2.91 -0.74 14.59
C LEU A 120 4.27 -1.07 15.21
N ARG A 121 4.52 -0.61 16.45
CA ARG A 121 5.72 -0.99 17.21
C ARG A 121 5.75 -2.48 17.54
N GLN A 122 4.62 -3.11 17.84
CA GLN A 122 4.53 -4.57 18.07
C GLN A 122 4.89 -5.39 16.82
N CYS A 123 4.77 -4.81 15.63
CA CYS A 123 5.18 -5.43 14.38
C CYS A 123 6.65 -5.14 14.01
N THR A 124 7.38 -4.39 14.81
CA THR A 124 8.79 -4.04 14.56
C THR A 124 9.67 -4.80 15.53
N ARG A 125 10.60 -5.60 15.00
CA ARG A 125 11.53 -6.35 15.84
C ARG A 125 12.47 -5.38 16.57
N PRO A 126 12.85 -5.64 17.84
CA PRO A 126 13.83 -4.82 18.53
C PRO A 126 15.15 -4.73 17.75
N GLY A 127 15.54 -3.52 17.37
CA GLY A 127 16.74 -3.24 16.56
C GLY A 127 16.47 -3.01 15.07
N ASP A 128 15.27 -3.35 14.58
CA ASP A 128 14.88 -3.07 13.21
C ASP A 128 14.15 -1.71 13.10
N SER A 129 14.25 -1.08 11.94
CA SER A 129 13.54 0.18 11.63
C SER A 129 12.25 -0.03 10.83
N VAL A 130 12.06 -1.24 10.28
CA VAL A 130 10.93 -1.57 9.40
C VAL A 130 10.04 -2.63 10.03
N PRO A 131 8.70 -2.45 10.02
CA PRO A 131 7.78 -3.46 10.52
C PRO A 131 7.78 -4.69 9.60
N CYS A 132 7.56 -5.87 10.20
CA CYS A 132 7.41 -7.14 9.49
C CYS A 132 8.54 -7.45 8.51
N SER A 133 9.77 -7.00 8.81
CA SER A 133 10.97 -7.20 7.99
C SER A 133 10.79 -6.80 6.53
N ASP A 134 9.88 -5.85 6.24
CA ASP A 134 9.47 -5.45 4.88
C ASP A 134 8.92 -6.61 4.01
N ARG A 135 8.49 -7.70 4.65
CA ARG A 135 8.02 -8.95 4.02
C ARG A 135 6.57 -9.28 4.37
N GLY A 136 5.87 -8.37 5.03
CA GLY A 136 4.49 -8.53 5.47
C GLY A 136 3.80 -7.22 5.76
N ARG A 137 2.53 -7.31 6.11
CA ARG A 137 1.71 -6.18 6.59
C ARG A 137 1.49 -6.31 8.09
N CYS A 138 1.60 -5.20 8.81
CA CYS A 138 1.22 -5.15 10.22
C CYS A 138 -0.31 -5.04 10.34
N VAL A 139 -0.94 -6.01 10.99
CA VAL A 139 -2.39 -6.07 11.18
C VAL A 139 -2.65 -6.33 12.66
N CYS A 140 -3.29 -5.37 13.34
CA CYS A 140 -3.62 -5.43 14.77
C CYS A 140 -2.45 -5.82 15.68
N GLY A 141 -1.25 -5.29 15.39
CA GLY A 141 -0.04 -5.59 16.17
C GLY A 141 0.65 -6.92 15.85
N ARG A 142 0.24 -7.59 14.76
CA ARG A 142 0.85 -8.85 14.31
C ARG A 142 1.21 -8.78 12.83
N CYS A 143 2.31 -9.41 12.45
CA CYS A 143 2.71 -9.46 11.05
C CYS A 143 1.97 -10.55 10.28
N LYS A 144 1.38 -10.16 9.16
CA LYS A 144 0.84 -11.06 8.13
C LYS A 144 1.80 -11.05 6.93
N CYS A 145 2.56 -12.14 6.77
CA CYS A 145 3.56 -12.22 5.71
C CYS A 145 2.92 -12.23 4.32
N ASN A 146 3.54 -11.53 3.38
CA ASN A 146 3.02 -11.36 2.01
C ASN A 146 3.06 -12.65 1.20
N LEU A 147 4.05 -13.51 1.47
CA LEU A 147 4.24 -14.78 0.78
C LEU A 147 4.36 -15.90 1.81
N ALA A 148 3.82 -17.08 1.49
CA ALA A 148 3.92 -18.27 2.33
C ALA A 148 5.36 -18.75 2.58
N ARG A 149 6.32 -18.30 1.75
CA ARG A 149 7.76 -18.56 1.96
C ARG A 149 8.29 -17.86 3.22
N TYR A 150 7.70 -16.75 3.65
CA TYR A 150 8.18 -16.03 4.82
C TYR A 150 7.48 -16.53 6.09
N MET A 151 8.21 -16.54 7.19
CA MET A 151 7.77 -17.06 8.48
C MET A 151 8.45 -16.30 9.62
N GLY A 152 8.00 -16.56 10.85
CA GLY A 152 8.44 -15.85 12.04
C GLY A 152 7.41 -14.79 12.47
N LEU A 153 7.61 -14.25 13.67
CA LEU A 153 6.70 -13.26 14.26
C LEU A 153 6.73 -11.93 13.49
N PHE A 154 7.83 -11.65 12.81
CA PHE A 154 8.10 -10.44 12.06
C PHE A 154 8.39 -10.73 10.59
N CYS A 155 7.99 -11.91 10.08
CA CYS A 155 8.28 -12.36 8.70
C CYS A 155 9.79 -12.35 8.34
N GLU A 156 10.64 -12.50 9.35
CA GLU A 156 12.09 -12.37 9.27
C GLU A 156 12.76 -13.58 8.60
N CYS A 157 12.09 -14.73 8.61
CA CYS A 157 12.64 -16.00 8.15
C CYS A 157 12.13 -16.37 6.76
N ASP A 158 12.98 -17.01 5.96
CA ASP A 158 12.65 -17.49 4.62
C ASP A 158 12.72 -19.03 4.58
N ARG A 159 11.59 -19.69 4.32
CA ARG A 159 11.47 -21.15 4.17
C ARG A 159 12.37 -21.71 3.08
N HIS A 160 12.80 -20.88 2.13
CA HIS A 160 13.69 -21.27 1.05
C HIS A 160 15.17 -20.96 1.34
N GLY A 161 15.49 -20.44 2.53
CA GLY A 161 16.86 -20.13 2.94
C GLY A 161 17.69 -21.35 3.32
N CYS A 162 17.07 -22.51 3.55
CA CYS A 162 17.79 -23.75 3.89
C CYS A 162 18.39 -24.44 2.65
N LYS A 163 19.33 -25.35 2.91
CA LYS A 163 19.97 -26.16 1.87
C LYS A 163 18.96 -27.06 1.15
N ARG A 164 19.22 -27.32 -0.13
CA ARG A 164 18.42 -28.22 -0.97
C ARG A 164 19.03 -29.62 -0.99
N ALA A 165 18.17 -30.62 -0.90
CA ALA A 165 18.52 -32.03 -1.04
C ALA A 165 19.15 -32.30 -2.40
N PHE A 166 20.14 -33.20 -2.47
CA PHE A 166 20.85 -33.48 -3.72
C PHE A 166 20.03 -34.27 -4.75
N ASP A 167 19.11 -35.11 -4.29
CA ASP A 167 18.36 -36.06 -5.12
C ASP A 167 17.20 -35.41 -5.88
N ASP A 168 16.44 -34.52 -5.22
CA ASP A 168 15.24 -33.89 -5.78
C ASP A 168 15.31 -32.36 -5.84
N ASN A 169 16.42 -31.78 -5.37
CA ASN A 169 16.65 -30.34 -5.29
C ASN A 169 15.57 -29.58 -4.48
N GLN A 170 14.83 -30.24 -3.60
CA GLN A 170 13.85 -29.61 -2.72
C GLN A 170 14.51 -29.10 -1.43
N VAL A 171 14.01 -27.99 -0.90
CA VAL A 171 14.51 -27.43 0.37
C VAL A 171 14.20 -28.41 1.50
N CYS A 172 15.22 -28.83 2.24
CA CYS A 172 15.12 -29.85 3.29
C CYS A 172 14.47 -31.18 2.82
N GLY A 173 14.73 -31.60 1.57
CA GLY A 173 14.13 -32.82 0.99
C GLY A 173 12.62 -32.72 0.79
N GLY A 174 12.09 -31.49 0.82
CA GLY A 174 10.66 -31.22 0.70
C GLY A 174 9.87 -31.47 1.99
N PRO A 175 8.58 -31.11 2.00
CA PRO A 175 7.74 -31.13 3.20
C PRO A 175 7.49 -32.54 3.75
N GLN A 176 7.82 -33.61 3.00
CA GLN A 176 7.71 -34.99 3.48
C GLN A 176 8.94 -35.44 4.28
N ARG A 177 10.09 -34.79 4.10
CA ARG A 177 11.37 -35.18 4.70
C ARG A 177 11.86 -34.20 5.74
N GLY A 178 11.55 -32.92 5.61
CA GLY A 178 11.98 -31.92 6.57
C GLY A 178 11.28 -30.57 6.44
N GLU A 179 11.51 -29.73 7.44
CA GLU A 179 11.01 -28.36 7.50
C GLU A 179 12.15 -27.39 7.79
N CYS A 180 12.32 -26.40 6.93
CA CYS A 180 13.31 -25.34 7.10
C CYS A 180 13.00 -24.50 8.34
N GLN A 181 13.98 -24.34 9.22
CA GLN A 181 13.92 -23.52 10.41
C GLN A 181 14.49 -22.12 10.12
N CYS A 182 14.10 -21.16 10.97
CA CYS A 182 14.51 -19.75 10.87
C CYS A 182 16.03 -19.52 10.90
N ASP A 183 16.79 -20.41 11.53
CA ASP A 183 18.26 -20.36 11.61
C ASP A 183 18.95 -20.90 10.34
N GLY A 184 18.18 -21.30 9.32
CA GLY A 184 18.69 -21.87 8.08
C GLY A 184 18.99 -23.38 8.17
N THR A 185 18.63 -24.03 9.28
CA THR A 185 18.79 -25.48 9.44
C THR A 185 17.53 -26.26 9.03
N CYS A 186 17.73 -27.49 8.55
CA CYS A 186 16.62 -28.38 8.24
C CYS A 186 16.26 -29.23 9.45
N LYS A 187 15.02 -29.13 9.93
CA LYS A 187 14.48 -30.06 10.92
C LYS A 187 13.89 -31.25 10.19
N CYS A 188 14.59 -32.37 10.20
CA CYS A 188 14.15 -33.58 9.53
C CYS A 188 12.99 -34.26 10.26
N LYS A 189 12.09 -34.84 9.46
CA LYS A 189 11.01 -35.69 9.94
C LYS A 189 11.55 -37.07 10.31
N PRO A 190 10.85 -37.84 11.17
CA PRO A 190 11.28 -39.19 11.53
C PRO A 190 11.54 -40.05 10.30
N GLY A 191 12.65 -40.78 10.29
CA GLY A 191 13.08 -41.57 9.13
C GLY A 191 14.01 -40.83 8.17
N TYR A 192 14.31 -39.55 8.41
CA TYR A 192 15.25 -38.76 7.61
C TYR A 192 16.30 -38.06 8.48
N THR A 193 17.53 -37.96 7.99
CA THR A 193 18.68 -37.37 8.68
C THR A 193 19.53 -36.50 7.76
N GLY A 194 20.59 -35.90 8.30
CA GLY A 194 21.51 -35.03 7.56
C GLY A 194 21.07 -33.55 7.51
N GLU A 195 21.99 -32.68 7.11
CA GLU A 195 21.75 -31.22 7.08
C GLU A 195 20.68 -30.79 6.06
N ARG A 196 20.32 -31.68 5.12
CA ARG A 196 19.39 -31.45 4.02
C ARG A 196 18.17 -32.37 4.06
N CYS A 197 18.08 -33.29 5.02
CA CYS A 197 17.06 -34.33 5.10
C CYS A 197 16.93 -35.19 3.83
N ASP A 198 18.04 -35.39 3.12
CA ASP A 198 18.16 -36.26 1.95
C ASP A 198 18.55 -37.70 2.33
N CYS A 199 19.02 -37.93 3.55
CA CYS A 199 19.40 -39.23 4.06
C CYS A 199 18.21 -39.95 4.69
N ILE A 200 18.06 -41.25 4.42
CA ILE A 200 17.09 -42.10 5.14
C ILE A 200 17.76 -42.66 6.39
N ASP A 201 17.04 -42.62 7.51
CA ASP A 201 17.44 -43.19 8.82
C ASP A 201 17.26 -44.71 8.83
N SER A 202 17.86 -45.41 7.86
CA SER A 202 17.79 -46.86 7.72
C SER A 202 18.99 -47.41 6.95
N ASN A 203 19.59 -48.45 7.50
CA ASN A 203 20.69 -49.19 6.88
C ASN A 203 20.22 -50.31 5.93
N ALA A 204 18.91 -50.43 5.69
CA ALA A 204 18.34 -51.55 4.93
C ALA A 204 18.83 -51.65 3.47
N ASN A 205 19.32 -50.55 2.90
CA ASN A 205 19.80 -50.48 1.51
C ASN A 205 21.23 -49.91 1.39
N CYS A 206 21.97 -49.76 2.49
CA CYS A 206 23.36 -49.30 2.42
C CYS A 206 24.26 -50.51 2.09
N TYR A 207 25.08 -50.40 1.06
CA TYR A 207 26.07 -51.42 0.69
C TYR A 207 27.42 -50.72 0.48
N ASP A 208 28.37 -50.97 1.38
CA ASP A 208 29.75 -50.53 1.23
C ASP A 208 30.59 -51.69 0.66
N PRO A 209 31.06 -51.61 -0.60
CA PRO A 209 31.89 -52.66 -1.20
C PRO A 209 33.27 -52.83 -0.55
N ASN A 210 33.71 -51.91 0.31
CA ASN A 210 35.02 -51.93 0.98
C ASN A 210 34.96 -52.16 2.50
N ASN A 211 33.82 -51.94 3.16
CA ASN A 211 33.67 -52.14 4.60
C ASN A 211 32.25 -52.61 5.01
N PRO A 212 31.98 -53.93 5.02
CA PRO A 212 30.65 -54.48 5.24
C PRO A 212 30.06 -54.25 6.65
N ASP A 213 30.87 -53.78 7.62
CA ASP A 213 30.44 -53.53 8.99
C ASP A 213 30.02 -52.07 9.26
N VAL A 214 30.20 -51.16 8.30
CA VAL A 214 29.84 -49.74 8.44
C VAL A 214 28.88 -49.32 7.33
N CYS A 215 27.59 -49.52 7.56
CA CYS A 215 26.54 -48.96 6.71
C CYS A 215 26.29 -47.51 7.13
N SER A 216 26.85 -46.55 6.39
CA SER A 216 26.48 -45.14 6.49
C SER A 216 26.06 -44.65 5.10
N CYS A 217 24.75 -44.56 4.86
CA CYS A 217 24.21 -44.11 3.56
C CYS A 217 24.50 -42.64 3.24
N CYS A 218 25.06 -41.89 4.19
CA CYS A 218 25.45 -40.50 4.00
C CYS A 218 26.85 -40.27 4.56
N ILE A 219 27.80 -40.07 3.64
CA ILE A 219 29.17 -39.60 3.87
C ILE A 219 29.27 -38.23 3.24
#